data_AF-X0SF30-F1
#
_entry.id   AF-X0SF30-F1
#
_cell.length_a   1.000
_cell.length_b   1.000
_cell.length_c   1.000
_cell.angle_alpha   90.00
_cell.angle_beta   90.00
_cell.angle_gamma   90.00
#
_symmetry.space_group_name_H-M   'P 1'
#
loop_
_entity.id
_entity.type
_entity.pdbx_description
1 polymer ?
#
loop_
_entity_poly.entity_id
_entity_poly.type
_entity_poly.pdbx_seq_one_letter_code
_entity_poly.pdbx_strand_id
1 'polypeptide(L)'
;MPDDNKEKNIDVIFTSPAILNSISHTKDSGLRLGFLTNELTKEEKFIVISQMQKFGYLLFKPNEIQDKDIPTAQIEDKNKTPSKRLRAALNVLWRQTNSNTDFEIFYRQKMEKFIDMIKTRLD
;
A
#
# COMPACT_ATOMS: atom_id res chain seq x y z
N MET A 1 2.02 -8.22 35.72
CA MET A 1 2.35 -8.38 34.29
C MET A 1 1.93 -9.78 33.87
N PRO A 2 1.40 -10.00 32.66
CA PRO A 2 1.56 -9.22 31.40
C PRO A 2 0.31 -8.37 31.11
N ASP A 3 0.35 -7.13 30.61
CA ASP A 3 0.96 -6.55 29.40
C ASP A 3 0.41 -7.14 28.09
N ASP A 4 -0.66 -6.53 27.58
CA ASP A 4 -1.13 -6.71 26.21
C ASP A 4 -1.84 -5.42 25.76
N ASN A 5 -1.09 -4.32 25.82
CA ASN A 5 -1.50 -3.03 25.28
C ASN A 5 -1.31 -3.10 23.76
N LYS A 6 -2.23 -3.80 23.08
CA LYS A 6 -2.28 -3.84 21.61
C LYS A 6 -2.49 -2.42 21.11
N GLU A 7 -1.45 -1.88 20.48
CA GLU A 7 -1.49 -0.66 19.67
C GLU A 7 -2.70 -0.73 18.73
N LYS A 8 -3.76 0.00 19.09
CA LYS A 8 -4.81 0.36 18.15
C LYS A 8 -4.18 1.25 17.10
N ASN A 9 -3.71 0.66 16.00
CA ASN A 9 -3.50 1.40 14.76
C ASN A 9 -4.86 1.98 14.38
N ILE A 10 -5.02 3.27 14.65
CA ILE A 10 -6.22 4.01 14.32
C ILE A 10 -6.13 4.26 12.81
N ASP A 11 -6.67 3.34 12.01
CA ASP A 11 -6.92 3.59 10.60
C ASP A 11 -7.97 4.72 10.54
N VAL A 12 -7.50 5.96 10.50
CA VAL A 12 -8.37 7.14 10.44
C VAL A 12 -9.04 7.14 9.07
N ILE A 13 -10.28 6.66 9.03
CA ILE A 13 -11.12 6.69 7.84
C ILE A 13 -11.56 8.13 7.63
N PHE A 14 -11.06 8.74 6.56
CA PHE A 14 -11.51 10.05 6.13
C PHE A 14 -12.72 9.87 5.18
N THR A 15 -13.85 10.46 5.54
CA THR A 15 -15.05 10.50 4.69
C THR A 15 -15.40 11.95 4.41
N SER A 16 -15.64 12.29 3.13
CA SER A 16 -16.07 13.62 2.74
C SER A 16 -16.98 13.54 1.51
N PRO A 17 -18.08 14.30 1.47
CA PRO A 17 -18.90 14.43 0.27
C PRO A 17 -18.05 15.01 -0.87
N ALA A 18 -18.01 14.30 -2.00
CA ALA A 18 -17.22 14.70 -3.15
C ALA A 18 -17.96 14.47 -4.47
N ILE A 19 -17.76 15.39 -5.40
CA ILE A 19 -18.29 15.30 -6.76
C ILE A 19 -17.16 14.83 -7.68
N LEU A 20 -17.44 13.84 -8.52
CA LEU A 20 -16.51 13.43 -9.58
C LEU A 20 -16.45 14.53 -10.64
N ASN A 21 -15.34 15.24 -10.69
CA ASN A 21 -15.15 16.40 -11.55
C ASN A 21 -14.40 16.05 -12.85
N SER A 22 -13.47 15.11 -12.80
CA SER A 22 -12.70 14.73 -13.98
C SER A 22 -12.34 13.24 -14.01
N ILE A 23 -12.31 12.71 -15.24
CA ILE A 23 -11.87 11.34 -15.54
C ILE A 23 -10.84 11.45 -16.66
N SER A 24 -9.69 10.81 -16.49
CA SER A 24 -8.67 10.71 -17.54
C SER A 24 -8.09 9.30 -17.59
N HIS A 25 -7.84 8.81 -18.80
CA HIS A 25 -7.25 7.49 -19.00
C HIS A 25 -5.74 7.54 -18.76
N THR A 26 -5.21 6.57 -18.01
CA THR A 26 -3.76 6.35 -17.92
C THR A 26 -3.30 5.36 -18.98
N LYS A 27 -2.00 5.39 -19.31
CA LYS A 27 -1.40 4.50 -20.33
C LYS A 27 -1.60 3.01 -20.03
N ASP A 28 -1.70 2.64 -18.76
CA ASP A 28 -1.78 1.25 -18.30
C ASP A 28 -3.23 0.81 -18.02
N SER A 29 -4.19 1.27 -18.83
CA SER A 29 -5.63 0.95 -18.71
C SER A 29 -6.27 1.34 -17.36
N GLY A 30 -5.62 2.20 -16.59
CA GLY A 30 -6.18 2.78 -15.37
C GLY A 30 -6.97 4.07 -15.65
N LEU A 31 -7.72 4.52 -14.64
CA LEU A 31 -8.41 5.80 -14.67
C LEU A 31 -7.87 6.70 -13.56
N ARG A 32 -7.50 7.92 -13.91
CA ARG A 32 -7.25 9.00 -12.97
C ARG A 32 -8.57 9.73 -12.75
N LEU A 33 -9.07 9.65 -11.52
CA LEU A 33 -10.31 10.28 -11.08
C LEU A 33 -9.95 11.54 -10.28
N GLY A 34 -10.57 12.67 -10.62
CA GLY A 34 -10.48 13.93 -9.88
C GLY A 34 -11.78 14.22 -9.14
N PHE A 35 -11.71 14.29 -7.82
CA PHE A 35 -12.86 14.61 -6.97
C PHE A 35 -12.75 16.04 -6.42
N LEU A 36 -13.86 16.77 -6.45
CA LEU A 36 -14.04 18.04 -5.76
C LEU A 36 -14.81 17.77 -4.47
N THR A 37 -14.19 18.02 -3.33
CA THR A 37 -14.86 17.95 -2.02
C THR A 37 -15.51 19.28 -1.67
N ASN A 38 -16.44 19.27 -0.71
CA ASN A 38 -16.86 20.49 -0.03
C ASN A 38 -15.69 21.15 0.75
N GLU A 39 -15.93 22.32 1.33
CA GLU A 39 -14.93 23.01 2.14
C GLU A 39 -14.45 22.12 3.29
N LEU A 40 -13.19 21.71 3.20
CA LEU A 40 -12.52 20.93 4.24
C LEU A 40 -11.94 21.86 5.30
N THR A 41 -12.09 21.46 6.57
CA THR A 41 -11.43 22.09 7.70
C THR A 41 -9.91 21.89 7.62
N LYS A 42 -9.15 22.66 8.42
CA LYS A 42 -7.67 22.59 8.42
C LYS A 42 -7.15 21.20 8.79
N GLU A 43 -7.83 20.52 9.71
CA GLU A 43 -7.47 19.18 10.19
C GLU A 43 -7.74 18.12 9.11
N GLU A 44 -8.88 18.19 8.43
CA GLU A 44 -9.22 17.29 7.32
C GLU A 44 -8.26 17.44 6.14
N LYS A 45 -7.88 18.68 5.80
CA LYS A 45 -6.85 18.96 4.78
C LYS A 45 -5.52 18.31 5.13
N PHE A 46 -5.13 18.37 6.41
CA PHE A 46 -3.89 17.74 6.87
C PHE A 46 -3.93 16.21 6.75
N ILE A 47 -5.07 15.60 7.08
CA ILE A 47 -5.26 14.14 6.93
C ILE A 47 -5.12 13.74 5.46
N VAL A 48 -5.80 14.42 4.52
CA VAL A 48 -5.72 14.13 3.08
C VAL A 48 -4.29 14.30 2.56
N ILE A 49 -3.59 15.37 2.95
CA ILE A 49 -2.19 15.61 2.55
C ILE A 49 -1.27 14.50 3.09
N SER A 50 -1.49 14.03 4.32
CA SER A 50 -0.71 12.95 4.92
C SER A 50 -0.94 11.57 4.25
N GLN A 51 -2.03 11.43 3.50
CA GLN A 51 -2.38 10.25 2.72
C GLN A 51 -1.91 10.33 1.25
N MET A 52 -1.32 11.45 0.85
CA MET A 52 -0.73 11.61 -0.47
C MET A 52 0.36 10.53 -0.70
N GLN A 53 0.32 9.89 -1.88
CA GLN A 53 1.20 8.77 -2.28
C GLN A 53 1.03 7.45 -1.49
N LYS A 54 0.02 7.35 -0.61
CA LYS A 54 -0.33 6.07 0.03
C LYS A 54 -1.38 5.32 -0.80
N PHE A 55 -1.31 4.00 -0.78
CA PHE A 55 -2.33 3.15 -1.38
C PHE A 55 -3.51 3.01 -0.41
N GLY A 56 -4.72 3.28 -0.90
CA GLY A 56 -5.96 3.29 -0.14
C GLY A 56 -7.11 2.75 -0.97
N TYR A 57 -8.21 2.38 -0.31
CA TYR A 57 -9.48 2.18 -1.00
C TYR A 57 -10.17 3.53 -1.20
N LEU A 58 -10.76 3.70 -2.37
CA LEU A 58 -11.65 4.81 -2.68
C LEU A 58 -13.06 4.25 -2.83
N LEU A 59 -13.96 4.60 -1.92
CA LEU A 59 -15.38 4.29 -2.04
C LEU A 59 -16.08 5.51 -2.60
N PHE A 60 -16.75 5.33 -3.73
CA PHE A 60 -17.60 6.35 -4.32
C PHE A 60 -18.98 5.76 -4.58
N LYS A 61 -20.01 6.35 -3.97
CA LYS A 61 -21.41 6.00 -4.17
C LYS A 61 -22.21 7.30 -4.24
N PRO A 62 -23.12 7.46 -5.19
CA PRO A 62 -23.94 8.68 -5.30
C PRO A 62 -24.92 8.86 -4.12
N ASN A 63 -25.16 7.80 -3.33
CA ASN A 63 -26.06 7.77 -2.17
C ASN A 63 -25.28 7.36 -0.91
N GLU A 64 -25.95 7.28 0.25
CA GLU A 64 -25.34 6.86 1.53
C GLU A 64 -24.48 5.59 1.42
N ILE A 65 -23.25 5.72 1.92
CA ILE A 65 -22.30 4.63 2.11
C ILE A 65 -22.69 3.96 3.45
N GLN A 66 -23.06 2.69 3.40
CA GLN A 66 -23.32 1.91 4.62
C GLN A 66 -22.06 1.15 5.01
N ASP A 67 -21.86 0.87 6.31
CA ASP A 67 -20.65 0.19 6.82
C ASP A 67 -20.35 -1.16 6.14
N LYS A 68 -21.37 -1.82 5.59
CA LYS A 68 -21.23 -3.06 4.81
C LYS A 68 -20.46 -2.90 3.48
N ASP A 69 -20.31 -1.67 3.00
CA ASP A 69 -19.66 -1.35 1.73
C ASP A 69 -18.13 -1.19 1.91
N ILE A 70 -17.62 -1.17 3.14
CA ILE A 70 -16.19 -0.99 3.48
C ILE A 70 -15.42 -2.31 3.28
N PRO A 71 -14.43 -2.38 2.37
CA PRO A 71 -13.61 -3.57 2.18
C PRO A 71 -12.80 -3.87 3.45
N THR A 72 -12.98 -5.06 4.03
CA THR A 72 -12.21 -5.55 5.18
C THR A 72 -10.85 -6.11 4.80
N ALA A 73 -10.55 -6.22 3.50
CA ALA A 73 -9.32 -6.83 3.00
C ALA A 73 -8.16 -5.83 3.03
N GLN A 74 -7.05 -6.17 3.69
CA GLN A 74 -5.81 -5.39 3.63
C GLN A 74 -5.34 -5.20 2.18
N ILE A 75 -4.94 -3.97 1.84
CA ILE A 75 -4.52 -3.62 0.48
C ILE A 75 -3.16 -4.26 0.20
N GLU A 76 -3.16 -5.37 -0.55
CA GLU A 76 -1.99 -5.73 -1.33
C GLU A 76 -1.97 -4.91 -2.61
N ASP A 77 -0.95 -4.07 -2.75
CA ASP A 77 -0.64 -3.34 -3.98
C ASP A 77 -0.38 -4.34 -5.12
N LYS A 78 -1.45 -4.68 -5.87
CA LYS A 78 -1.44 -5.63 -6.99
C LYS A 78 -0.56 -5.16 -8.15
N ASN A 79 -0.13 -3.89 -8.16
CA ASN A 79 0.80 -3.32 -9.13
C ASN A 79 2.27 -3.47 -8.71
N LYS A 80 2.58 -4.14 -7.60
CA LYS A 80 3.95 -4.52 -7.29
C LYS A 80 4.45 -5.48 -8.38
N THR A 81 5.42 -4.99 -9.16
CA THR A 81 6.18 -5.83 -10.09
C THR A 81 6.70 -7.07 -9.35
N PRO A 82 6.86 -8.22 -10.02
CA PRO A 82 7.38 -9.43 -9.39
C PRO A 82 8.65 -9.18 -8.57
N SER A 83 9.53 -8.29 -9.05
CA SER A 83 10.75 -7.86 -8.35
C SER A 83 10.46 -7.12 -7.03
N LYS A 84 9.46 -6.23 -6.99
CA LYS A 84 9.06 -5.53 -5.77
C LYS A 84 8.43 -6.48 -4.74
N ARG A 85 7.66 -7.48 -5.21
CA ARG A 85 7.11 -8.53 -4.34
C ARG A 85 8.21 -9.41 -3.77
N LEU A 86 9.15 -9.85 -4.59
CA LEU A 86 10.31 -10.64 -4.15
C LEU A 86 11.14 -9.88 -3.10
N ARG A 87 11.41 -8.60 -3.34
CA ARG A 87 12.14 -7.74 -2.38
C ARG A 87 11.39 -7.60 -1.05
N ALA A 88 10.06 -7.43 -1.07
CA ALA A 88 9.26 -7.39 0.14
C ALA A 88 9.31 -8.72 0.92
N ALA A 89 9.19 -9.86 0.24
CA ALA A 89 9.31 -11.18 0.86
C ALA A 89 10.71 -11.41 1.47
N LEU A 90 11.77 -10.98 0.78
CA LEU A 90 13.14 -11.04 1.30
C LEU A 90 13.33 -10.15 2.53
N ASN A 91 12.63 -9.02 2.64
CA ASN A 91 12.67 -8.15 3.81
C ASN A 91 12.03 -8.83 5.03
N VAL A 92 10.88 -9.48 4.85
CA VAL A 92 10.25 -10.28 5.92
C VAL A 92 11.18 -11.41 6.35
N LEU A 93 11.78 -12.13 5.40
CA LEU A 93 12.74 -13.20 5.69
C LEU A 93 13.96 -12.67 6.46
N TRP A 94 14.52 -11.54 6.05
CA TRP A 94 15.65 -10.91 6.74
C TRP A 94 15.35 -10.61 8.21
N ARG A 95 14.17 -10.03 8.48
CA ARG A 95 13.67 -9.75 9.85
C ARG A 95 13.51 -11.02 10.68
N GLN A 96 13.00 -12.09 10.08
CA GLN A 96 12.83 -13.39 10.76
C GLN A 96 14.17 -14.08 11.03
N THR A 97 15.19 -13.84 10.21
CA THR A 97 16.50 -14.48 10.35
C THR A 97 17.38 -13.78 11.41
N ASN A 98 16.90 -12.69 12.03
CA ASN A 98 17.66 -11.87 13.00
C ASN A 98 19.11 -11.61 12.53
N SER A 99 19.26 -11.26 11.26
CA SER A 99 20.57 -11.02 10.67
C SER A 99 21.10 -9.67 11.14
N ASN A 100 22.29 -9.64 11.75
CA ASN A 100 23.01 -8.41 12.10
C ASN A 100 23.52 -7.63 10.88
N THR A 101 23.20 -8.07 9.67
CA THR A 101 23.67 -7.47 8.41
C THR A 101 22.59 -6.57 7.83
N ASP A 102 22.97 -5.47 7.19
CA ASP A 102 22.01 -4.56 6.55
C ASP A 102 21.15 -5.28 5.48
N PHE A 103 19.88 -4.87 5.37
CA PHE A 103 18.94 -5.48 4.44
C PHE A 103 19.40 -5.41 2.98
N GLU A 104 20.07 -4.34 2.54
CA GLU A 104 20.57 -4.23 1.16
C GLU A 104 21.65 -5.28 0.86
N ILE A 105 22.54 -5.53 1.82
CA ILE A 105 23.58 -6.55 1.70
C ILE A 105 22.95 -7.94 1.64
N PHE A 106 21.99 -8.22 2.52
CA PHE A 106 21.24 -9.47 2.51
C PHE A 106 20.48 -9.68 1.20
N TYR A 107 19.79 -8.64 0.71
CA TYR A 107 19.07 -8.66 -0.55
C TYR A 107 20.00 -8.96 -1.72
N ARG A 108 21.15 -8.29 -1.81
CA ARG A 108 22.14 -8.52 -2.87
C ARG A 108 22.67 -9.96 -2.85
N GLN A 109 23.03 -10.48 -1.68
CA GLN A 109 23.51 -11.86 -1.54
C GLN A 109 22.46 -12.89 -1.95
N LYS A 110 21.18 -12.67 -1.59
CA LYS A 110 20.07 -13.56 -1.97
C LYS A 110 19.77 -13.48 -3.47
N MET A 111 19.85 -12.28 -4.06
CA MET A 111 19.68 -12.09 -5.49
C MET A 111 20.79 -12.78 -6.30
N GLU A 112 22.06 -12.63 -5.92
CA GLU A 112 23.18 -13.33 -6.58
C GLU A 112 23.00 -14.85 -6.51
N LYS A 113 22.68 -15.40 -5.33
CA LYS A 113 22.40 -16.84 -5.19
C LYS A 113 21.25 -17.32 -6.08
N PHE A 114 20.19 -16.52 -6.21
CA PHE A 114 19.06 -16.86 -7.07
C PHE A 114 19.44 -16.80 -8.55
N ILE A 115 20.24 -15.80 -8.95
CA ILE A 115 20.78 -15.68 -10.31
C ILE A 115 21.68 -16.88 -10.62
N ASP A 116 22.59 -17.25 -9.73
CA ASP A 116 23.49 -18.39 -9.91
C ASP A 116 22.72 -19.72 -9.99
N MET A 117 21.66 -19.88 -9.19
CA MET A 117 20.76 -21.03 -9.30
C MET A 117 20.11 -21.12 -10.68
N ILE A 118 19.68 -19.98 -11.24
CA ILE A 118 19.10 -19.92 -12.59
C ILE A 118 20.17 -20.17 -13.65
N LYS A 119 21.36 -19.57 -13.54
CA LYS A 119 22.50 -19.79 -14.44
C LYS A 119 22.93 -21.25 -14.49
N THR A 120 22.90 -21.95 -13.36
CA THR A 120 23.22 -23.38 -13.31
C THR A 120 22.18 -24.24 -14.06
N ARG A 121 21.00 -23.69 -14.37
CA ARG A 121 19.93 -24.34 -15.13
C ARG A 121 19.85 -23.88 -16.58
N LEU A 122 20.65 -22.89 -16.95
CA LEU A 122 20.84 -22.45 -18.33
C LEU A 122 22.07 -23.21 -18.82
N ASP A 123 21.86 -24.13 -19.78
CA ASP A 123 22.96 -24.86 -20.43
C ASP A 123 24.00 -23.89 -21.06
#